data_AF-A0A0F9TPN0-F1
#
_entry.id   AF-A0A0F9TPN0-F1
#
_cell.length_a   1.000
_cell.length_b   1.000
_cell.length_c   1.000
_cell.angle_alpha   90.00
_cell.angle_beta   90.00
_cell.angle_gamma   90.00
#
_symmetry.space_group_name_H-M   'P 1'
#
loop_
_entity.id
_entity.type
_entity.pdbx_description
1 polymer ?
#
loop_
_entity_poly.entity_id
_entity_poly.type
_entity_poly.pdbx_seq_one_letter_code
_entity_poly.pdbx_strand_id
1 'polypeptide(L)'
;MTYKDKVRQREYQREWASRKRKGLETKIVNSPQFSEEKRKERRNKTVRSYKKRQRDNRKNCKINAFGSICFICKSGKYKLILHRKDGKAHKSITHMNNEEFERLLVSNKYVHLCYVCHRGTHFAMDKLNLDWLGMLALC
;
A
#
# COMPACT_ATOMS: atom_id res chain seq x y z
N MET A 1 21.87 43.27 -15.30
CA MET A 1 21.35 41.90 -15.06
C MET A 1 21.07 41.75 -13.58
N THR A 2 19.80 41.55 -13.22
CA THR A 2 19.34 41.54 -11.82
C THR A 2 19.60 40.20 -11.14
N TYR A 3 19.51 40.14 -9.82
CA TYR A 3 19.58 38.88 -9.06
C TYR A 3 18.50 37.89 -9.52
N LYS A 4 17.29 38.38 -9.83
CA LYS A 4 16.17 37.57 -10.34
C LYS A 4 16.50 36.91 -11.69
N ASP A 5 17.22 37.62 -12.57
CA ASP A 5 17.65 37.08 -13.87
C ASP A 5 18.65 35.93 -13.70
N LYS A 6 19.59 36.07 -12.76
CA LYS A 6 20.58 35.02 -12.45
C LYS A 6 19.94 33.75 -11.88
N VAL A 7 18.89 33.88 -11.06
CA VAL A 7 18.15 32.73 -10.51
C VAL A 7 17.40 32.00 -11.62
N ARG A 8 16.66 32.73 -12.45
CA ARG A 8 15.90 32.16 -13.58
C ARG A 8 16.80 31.42 -14.58
N GLN A 9 17.98 31.97 -14.87
CA GLN A 9 18.96 31.35 -15.77
C GLN A 9 19.51 30.03 -15.19
N ARG A 10 19.75 29.95 -13.88
CA ARG A 10 20.18 28.71 -13.20
C ARG A 10 19.09 27.64 -13.21
N GLU A 11 17.83 28.02 -13.00
CA GLU A 11 16.70 27.09 -13.08
C GLU A 11 16.54 26.52 -14.49
N TYR A 12 16.62 27.38 -15.51
CA TYR A 12 16.57 26.96 -16.92
C TYR A 12 17.70 25.98 -17.26
N GLN A 13 18.94 26.24 -16.82
CA GLN A 13 20.07 25.33 -17.04
C GLN A 13 19.87 23.98 -16.34
N ARG A 14 19.32 23.96 -15.12
CA ARG A 14 19.00 22.72 -14.41
C ARG A 14 17.93 21.91 -15.14
N GLU A 15 16.88 22.59 -15.61
CA GLU A 15 15.79 21.94 -16.35
C GLU A 15 16.28 21.39 -17.70
N TRP A 16 17.09 22.16 -18.43
CA TRP A 16 17.68 21.73 -19.69
C TRP A 16 18.63 20.53 -19.50
N ALA A 17 19.49 20.57 -18.47
CA ALA A 17 20.37 19.45 -18.13
C ALA A 17 19.57 18.18 -17.76
N SER A 18 18.46 18.33 -17.04
CA SER A 18 17.54 17.24 -16.70
C SER A 18 16.88 16.65 -17.96
N ARG A 19 16.40 17.49 -18.87
CA ARG A 19 15.82 17.07 -20.16
C ARG A 19 16.86 16.35 -21.04
N LYS A 20 18.10 16.86 -21.12
CA LYS A 20 19.20 16.21 -21.84
C LYS A 20 19.52 14.83 -21.26
N ARG A 21 19.61 14.72 -19.93
CA ARG A 21 19.85 13.44 -19.23
C ARG A 21 18.74 12.42 -19.53
N LYS A 22 17.47 12.83 -19.41
CA LYS A 22 16.32 11.98 -19.76
C LYS A 22 16.31 11.53 -21.22
N GLY A 23 16.69 12.42 -22.14
CA GLY A 23 16.81 12.12 -23.58
C GLY A 23 17.97 11.17 -23.91
N LEU A 24 19.09 11.29 -23.21
CA LEU A 24 20.24 10.37 -23.34
C LEU A 24 19.93 8.98 -22.76
N GLU A 25 19.27 8.91 -21.60
CA GLU A 25 18.84 7.64 -21.00
C GLU A 25 17.87 6.89 -21.91
N THR A 26 16.92 7.58 -22.55
CA THR A 26 15.98 6.94 -23.50
C THR A 26 16.67 6.44 -24.76
N LYS A 27 17.66 7.17 -25.29
CA LYS A 27 18.44 6.72 -26.47
C LYS A 27 19.32 5.50 -26.17
N ILE A 28 19.92 5.40 -24.98
CA ILE A 28 20.75 4.24 -24.59
C ILE A 28 19.90 2.96 -24.44
N VAL A 29 18.67 3.07 -23.95
CA VAL A 29 17.78 1.92 -23.73
C VAL A 29 17.28 1.29 -25.04
N ASN A 30 17.16 2.10 -26.10
CA ASN A 30 16.77 1.65 -27.44
C ASN A 30 17.96 1.33 -28.35
N SER A 31 19.19 1.35 -27.83
CA SER A 31 20.36 0.92 -28.61
C SER A 31 20.22 -0.56 -29.00
N PRO A 32 20.54 -0.93 -30.26
CA PRO A 32 20.61 -2.31 -30.72
C PRO A 32 21.58 -3.19 -29.90
N GLN A 33 22.51 -2.57 -29.15
CA GLN A 33 23.53 -3.25 -28.35
C GLN A 33 23.01 -3.89 -27.05
N PHE A 34 21.77 -3.65 -26.65
CA PHE A 34 21.17 -4.36 -25.51
C PHE A 34 20.49 -5.63 -26.00
N SER A 35 21.00 -6.79 -25.56
CA SER A 35 20.33 -8.07 -25.79
C SER A 35 18.90 -8.01 -25.26
N GLU A 36 17.99 -8.71 -25.95
CA GLU A 36 16.57 -8.78 -25.58
C GLU A 36 16.39 -9.28 -24.13
N GLU A 37 17.31 -10.11 -23.65
CA GLU A 37 17.42 -10.56 -22.26
C GLU A 37 17.64 -9.41 -21.27
N LYS A 38 18.61 -8.52 -21.52
CA LYS A 38 18.85 -7.35 -20.66
C LYS A 38 17.68 -6.38 -20.68
N ARG A 39 16.96 -6.25 -21.81
CA ARG A 39 15.71 -5.46 -21.88
C ARG A 39 14.60 -6.08 -21.04
N LYS A 40 14.39 -7.40 -21.13
CA LYS A 40 13.43 -8.15 -20.30
C LYS A 40 13.77 -8.05 -18.81
N GLU A 41 15.04 -8.21 -18.43
CA GLU A 41 15.51 -8.12 -17.05
C GLU A 41 15.22 -6.73 -16.45
N ARG A 42 15.54 -5.65 -17.19
CA ARG A 42 15.23 -4.28 -16.77
C ARG A 42 13.73 -4.06 -16.61
N ARG A 43 12.91 -4.47 -17.58
CA ARG A 43 11.43 -4.38 -17.46
C ARG A 43 10.94 -5.12 -16.22
N ASN A 44 11.42 -6.33 -15.98
CA ASN A 44 11.06 -7.13 -14.80
C ASN A 44 11.46 -6.46 -13.49
N LYS A 45 12.66 -5.85 -13.42
CA LYS A 45 13.12 -5.09 -12.26
C LYS A 45 12.23 -3.88 -11.98
N THR A 46 11.87 -3.12 -13.01
CA THR A 46 10.96 -1.97 -12.89
C THR A 46 9.58 -2.40 -12.41
N VAL A 47 9.02 -3.47 -12.98
CA VAL A 47 7.72 -4.03 -12.57
C VAL A 47 7.76 -4.53 -11.12
N ARG A 48 8.82 -5.22 -10.70
CA ARG A 48 8.99 -5.68 -9.30
C ARG A 48 9.05 -4.50 -8.33
N SER A 49 9.83 -3.46 -8.65
CA SER A 49 9.95 -2.25 -7.84
C SER A 49 8.60 -1.53 -7.70
N TYR A 50 7.88 -1.36 -8.81
CA TYR A 50 6.55 -0.76 -8.82
C TYR A 50 5.55 -1.55 -7.96
N LYS A 51 5.49 -2.87 -8.13
CA LYS A 51 4.62 -3.75 -7.32
C LYS A 51 4.97 -3.67 -5.83
N LYS A 52 6.26 -3.61 -5.46
CA LYS A 52 6.69 -3.43 -4.08
C LYS A 52 6.17 -2.10 -3.51
N ARG A 53 6.39 -0.99 -4.22
CA ARG A 53 5.91 0.33 -3.82
C ARG A 53 4.40 0.37 -3.62
N GLN A 54 3.63 -0.26 -4.51
CA GLN A 54 2.17 -0.34 -4.33
C GLN A 54 1.77 -1.14 -3.08
N ARG A 55 2.44 -2.25 -2.78
CA ARG A 55 2.18 -3.02 -1.55
C ARG A 55 2.49 -2.21 -0.31
N ASP A 56 3.63 -1.51 -0.32
CA ASP A 56 4.05 -0.65 0.80
C ASP A 56 3.08 0.51 1.01
N ASN A 57 2.64 1.16 -0.07
CA ASN A 57 1.61 2.20 -0.02
C ASN A 57 0.29 1.66 0.56
N ARG A 58 -0.21 0.51 0.05
CA ARG A 58 -1.44 -0.10 0.59
C ARG A 58 -1.29 -0.47 2.06
N LYS A 59 -0.13 -0.99 2.48
CA LYS A 59 0.16 -1.29 3.88
C LYS A 59 0.07 -0.02 4.74
N ASN A 60 0.67 1.09 4.29
CA ASN A 60 0.63 2.35 5.01
C ASN A 60 -0.79 2.93 5.07
N CYS A 61 -1.54 2.92 3.98
CA CYS A 61 -2.95 3.34 3.97
C CYS A 61 -3.79 2.54 4.97
N LYS A 62 -3.59 1.22 5.04
CA LYS A 62 -4.26 0.37 6.04
C LYS A 62 -3.93 0.76 7.47
N ILE A 63 -2.65 0.96 7.77
CA ILE A 63 -2.20 1.35 9.11
C ILE A 63 -2.77 2.72 9.49
N ASN A 64 -2.80 3.66 8.56
CA ASN A 64 -3.36 4.99 8.79
C ASN A 64 -4.88 4.95 9.05
N ALA A 65 -5.61 4.08 8.33
CA ALA A 65 -7.06 3.99 8.47
C ALA A 65 -7.52 3.22 9.72
N PHE A 66 -6.84 2.12 10.06
CA PHE A 66 -7.30 1.18 11.11
C PHE A 66 -6.37 1.11 12.33
N GLY A 67 -5.25 1.82 12.30
CA GLY A 67 -4.22 1.76 13.33
C GLY A 67 -3.20 0.63 13.14
N SER A 68 -2.13 0.71 13.92
CA SER A 68 -1.01 -0.25 13.98
C SER A 68 -1.09 -1.20 15.18
N ILE A 69 -2.18 -1.17 15.95
CA ILE A 69 -2.41 -2.04 17.11
C ILE A 69 -3.69 -2.86 16.95
N CYS A 70 -3.75 -4.01 17.62
CA CYS A 70 -4.97 -4.80 17.67
C CYS A 70 -6.10 -4.02 18.37
N PHE A 71 -7.28 -4.03 17.79
CA PHE A 71 -8.44 -3.33 18.36
C PHE A 71 -8.87 -3.91 19.73
N ILE A 72 -8.79 -5.23 19.92
CA ILE A 72 -9.21 -5.92 21.16
C ILE A 72 -8.10 -5.82 22.22
N CYS A 73 -6.99 -6.56 22.05
CA CYS A 73 -5.96 -6.66 23.08
C CYS A 73 -4.96 -5.49 23.12
N LYS A 74 -5.13 -4.48 22.25
CA LYS A 74 -4.27 -3.28 22.13
C LYS A 74 -2.79 -3.55 21.86
N SER A 75 -2.41 -4.80 21.55
CA SER A 75 -1.02 -5.16 21.22
C SER A 75 -0.65 -4.79 19.79
N GLY A 76 0.51 -4.15 19.62
CA GLY A 76 1.15 -3.87 18.32
C GLY A 76 2.20 -4.89 17.88
N LYS A 77 2.42 -5.97 18.66
CA LYS A 77 3.53 -6.91 18.43
C LYS A 77 3.31 -7.87 17.26
N TYR A 78 2.08 -8.01 16.77
CA TYR A 78 1.70 -9.05 15.81
C TYR A 78 1.27 -8.49 14.47
N LYS A 79 1.35 -9.34 13.44
CA LYS A 79 0.75 -9.06 12.13
C LYS A 79 -0.77 -8.90 12.31
N LEU A 80 -1.27 -7.73 11.96
CA LEU A 80 -2.70 -7.41 12.03
C LEU A 80 -3.44 -7.88 10.78
N ILE A 81 -4.60 -8.47 11.01
CA ILE A 81 -5.53 -8.98 10.01
C ILE A 81 -6.77 -8.10 10.06
N LEU A 82 -7.33 -7.82 8.88
CA LEU A 82 -8.57 -7.07 8.80
C LEU A 82 -9.74 -8.03 9.04
N HIS A 83 -10.63 -7.68 9.95
CA HIS A 83 -11.84 -8.43 10.27
C HIS A 83 -13.07 -7.56 10.02
N ARG A 84 -14.15 -8.15 9.50
CA ARG A 84 -15.44 -7.48 9.38
C ARG A 84 -16.24 -7.60 10.67
N LYS A 85 -16.70 -6.48 11.20
CA LYS A 85 -17.53 -6.47 12.42
C LYS A 85 -18.81 -7.30 12.28
N ASP A 86 -19.36 -7.44 11.08
CA ASP A 86 -20.56 -8.26 10.85
C ASP A 86 -20.29 -9.77 10.69
N GLY A 87 -19.05 -10.22 10.87
CA GLY A 87 -18.65 -11.64 10.76
C GLY A 87 -18.70 -12.22 9.34
N LYS A 88 -19.21 -11.47 8.36
CA LYS A 88 -19.35 -11.95 6.98
C LYS A 88 -17.98 -12.10 6.32
N ALA A 89 -17.85 -13.12 5.47
CA ALA A 89 -16.68 -13.29 4.63
C ALA A 89 -16.43 -12.04 3.75
N HIS A 90 -15.16 -11.80 3.44
CA HIS A 90 -14.76 -10.74 2.51
C HIS A 90 -13.61 -11.21 1.61
N LYS A 91 -13.51 -10.57 0.44
CA LYS A 91 -12.37 -10.79 -0.45
C LYS A 91 -11.07 -10.43 0.27
N SER A 92 -9.99 -11.13 -0.04
CA SER A 92 -8.68 -10.68 0.39
C SER A 92 -8.38 -9.31 -0.22
N ILE A 93 -7.78 -8.41 0.58
CA ILE A 93 -7.33 -7.08 0.15
C ILE A 93 -6.39 -7.16 -1.06
N THR A 94 -5.65 -8.27 -1.21
CA THR A 94 -4.76 -8.51 -2.35
C THR A 94 -5.51 -8.63 -3.68
N HIS A 95 -6.80 -8.98 -3.65
CA HIS A 95 -7.65 -9.12 -4.83
C HIS A 95 -8.56 -7.91 -5.07
N MET A 96 -8.55 -6.93 -4.17
CA MET A 96 -9.33 -5.70 -4.34
C MET A 96 -8.65 -4.75 -5.32
N ASN A 97 -9.45 -4.16 -6.22
CA ASN A 97 -9.00 -3.02 -7.03
C ASN A 97 -8.80 -1.77 -6.14
N ASN A 98 -8.29 -0.66 -6.70
CA ASN A 98 -7.99 0.52 -5.89
C ASN A 98 -9.25 1.19 -5.32
N GLU A 99 -10.33 1.23 -6.08
CA GLU A 99 -11.60 1.86 -5.67
C GLU A 99 -12.29 1.07 -4.56
N GLU A 100 -12.32 -0.26 -4.66
CA GLU A 100 -12.79 -1.16 -3.60
C GLU A 100 -11.95 -0.99 -2.32
N PHE A 101 -10.63 -0.86 -2.47
CA PHE A 101 -9.72 -0.65 -1.35
C PHE A 101 -9.96 0.70 -0.68
N GLU A 102 -10.11 1.79 -1.44
CA GLU A 102 -10.41 3.12 -0.91
C GLU A 102 -11.75 3.14 -0.16
N ARG A 103 -12.80 2.53 -0.73
CA ARG A 103 -14.10 2.37 -0.05
C ARG A 103 -13.98 1.59 1.26
N LEU A 104 -13.09 0.60 1.32
CA LEU A 104 -12.83 -0.15 2.54
C LEU A 104 -12.18 0.72 3.62
N LEU A 105 -11.22 1.59 3.26
CA LEU A 105 -10.47 2.41 4.23
C LEU A 105 -11.35 3.38 5.01
N VAL A 106 -12.43 3.89 4.40
CA VAL A 106 -13.39 4.80 5.05
C VAL A 106 -14.52 4.08 5.79
N SER A 107 -14.56 2.75 5.72
CA SER A 107 -15.66 1.97 6.26
C SER A 107 -15.47 1.64 7.74
N ASN A 108 -16.44 2.03 8.58
CA ASN A 108 -16.51 1.61 9.98
C ASN A 108 -16.88 0.11 10.16
N LYS A 109 -17.05 -0.64 9.07
CA LYS A 109 -17.42 -2.06 9.09
C LYS A 109 -16.24 -2.99 9.40
N TYR A 110 -15.01 -2.47 9.39
CA TYR A 110 -13.80 -3.26 9.55
C TYR A 110 -12.98 -2.82 10.77
N VAL A 111 -12.14 -3.73 11.26
CA VAL A 111 -11.15 -3.48 12.32
C VAL A 111 -9.86 -4.27 12.07
N HIS A 112 -8.76 -3.83 12.67
CA HIS A 112 -7.53 -4.63 12.75
C HIS A 112 -7.49 -5.47 14.02
N LEU A 113 -7.24 -6.78 13.87
CA LEU A 113 -7.07 -7.72 14.97
C LEU A 113 -5.73 -8.47 14.81
N CYS A 114 -5.09 -8.82 15.92
CA CYS A 114 -4.01 -9.80 15.88
C CYS A 114 -4.59 -11.18 15.55
N TYR A 115 -3.75 -12.13 15.12
CA TYR A 115 -4.20 -13.47 14.73
C TYR A 115 -5.04 -14.19 15.80
N VAL A 116 -4.62 -14.09 17.07
CA VAL A 116 -5.32 -14.73 18.20
C VAL A 116 -6.72 -14.13 18.38
N CYS A 117 -6.81 -12.80 18.51
CA CYS A 117 -8.08 -12.10 18.65
C CYS A 117 -8.97 -12.31 17.43
N HIS A 118 -8.42 -12.32 16.21
CA HIS A 118 -9.15 -12.58 14.97
C HIS A 118 -9.83 -13.96 14.99
N ARG A 119 -9.09 -15.01 15.38
CA ARG A 119 -9.65 -16.37 15.48
C ARG A 119 -10.67 -16.48 16.61
N GLY A 120 -10.41 -15.83 17.74
CA GLY A 120 -11.34 -15.77 18.87
C GLY A 120 -12.67 -15.09 18.49
N THR A 121 -12.61 -13.99 17.73
CA THR A 121 -13.81 -13.33 17.22
C THR A 121 -14.61 -14.24 16.29
N HIS A 122 -13.97 -14.94 15.34
CA HIS A 122 -14.68 -15.92 14.51
C HIS A 122 -15.34 -17.01 15.35
N PHE A 123 -14.63 -17.54 16.36
CA PHE A 123 -15.22 -18.54 17.25
C PHE A 123 -16.45 -18.00 17.99
N ALA A 124 -16.36 -16.80 18.57
CA ALA A 124 -17.48 -16.17 19.27
C ALA A 124 -18.69 -15.95 18.35
N MET A 125 -18.47 -15.45 17.13
CA MET A 125 -19.54 -15.22 16.16
C MET A 125 -20.14 -16.52 15.65
N ASP A 126 -19.31 -17.47 15.22
CA ASP A 126 -19.76 -18.69 14.53
C ASP A 126 -20.28 -19.77 15.49
N LYS A 127 -19.81 -19.80 16.75
CA LYS A 127 -20.14 -20.86 17.71
C LYS A 127 -21.00 -20.40 18.87
N LEU A 128 -20.82 -19.16 19.32
CA LEU A 128 -21.60 -18.60 20.42
C LEU A 128 -22.73 -17.70 19.94
N ASN A 129 -22.84 -17.49 18.62
CA ASN A 129 -23.83 -16.63 17.98
C ASN A 129 -23.85 -15.21 18.56
N LEU A 130 -22.68 -14.72 18.98
CA LEU A 130 -22.51 -13.36 19.47
C LEU A 130 -22.27 -12.42 18.29
N ASP A 131 -22.94 -11.27 18.31
CA ASP A 131 -22.59 -10.19 17.38
C ASP A 131 -21.32 -9.45 17.84
N TRP A 132 -20.91 -8.45 17.07
CA TRP A 132 -19.72 -7.65 17.39
C TRP A 132 -19.78 -7.00 18.77
N LEU A 133 -20.96 -6.49 19.17
CA LEU A 133 -21.12 -5.78 20.44
C LEU A 133 -21.12 -6.76 21.61
N GLY A 134 -21.80 -7.89 21.47
CA GLY A 134 -21.78 -8.98 22.44
C GLY A 134 -20.37 -9.55 22.66
N MET A 135 -19.58 -9.65 21.60
CA MET A 135 -18.16 -10.06 21.71
C MET A 135 -17.31 -9.02 22.45
N LEU A 136 -17.52 -7.73 22.18
CA LEU A 136 -16.79 -6.66 22.88
C LEU A 136 -17.14 -6.58 24.37
N ALA A 137 -18.34 -6.95 24.78
CA ALA A 137 -18.73 -6.97 26.19
C ALA A 137 -17.95 -8.01 27.03
N LEU A 138 -17.25 -8.95 26.39
CA LEU A 138 -16.44 -9.99 27.04
C LEU A 138 -14.94 -9.66 27.14
N CYS A 139 -14.51 -8.53 26.55
CA CYS A 139 -13.09 -8.14 26.41
C CYS A 139 -12.77 -6.93 27.28
#